data_AF-A0A2W6Z4V2-F1
#
_entry.id   AF-A0A2W6Z4V2-F1
#
_cell.length_a   1.000
_cell.length_b   1.000
_cell.length_c   1.000
_cell.angle_alpha   90.00
_cell.angle_beta   90.00
_cell.angle_gamma   90.00
#
_symmetry.space_group_name_H-M   'P 1'
#
loop_
_entity.id
_entity.type
_entity.pdbx_description
1 polymer ?
#
loop_
_entity_poly.entity_id
_entity_poly.type
_entity_poly.pdbx_seq_one_letter_code
_entity_poly.pdbx_strand_id
1 'polypeptide(L)'
;MVVEPNPKSPQRNPASFRDQGAAGSLNLPGSWNSSTLNEPDVRWQQRFSNYCRALEQLESFFEHPVLNPREELGLIKAFESSFELGWNTLRDLLKSESNSDLVGSRDTLRGAYRVGLISHGTAWMAMIQDRNLTSHTYNRSTAIQIATNIREGYLECFRQLRATLQQRAS
;
A
#
# COMPACT_ATOMS: atom_id res chain seq x y z
N MET A 1 -59.17 -22.97 -34.96
CA MET A 1 -58.77 -22.69 -33.56
C MET A 1 -59.09 -21.22 -33.32
N VAL A 2 -60.00 -20.95 -32.38
CA VAL A 2 -60.71 -19.68 -32.15
C VAL A 2 -59.90 -18.78 -31.19
N VAL A 3 -60.11 -17.46 -31.29
CA VAL A 3 -59.42 -16.37 -30.58
C VAL A 3 -60.01 -16.11 -29.18
N GLU A 4 -59.17 -15.53 -28.29
CA GLU A 4 -59.45 -14.73 -27.06
C GLU A 4 -59.63 -15.45 -25.69
N PRO A 5 -59.48 -14.75 -24.52
CA PRO A 5 -58.89 -13.41 -24.22
C PRO A 5 -57.94 -13.35 -22.98
N ASN A 6 -57.33 -12.17 -22.77
CA ASN A 6 -56.81 -11.66 -21.48
C ASN A 6 -57.86 -10.73 -20.84
N PRO A 7 -58.02 -10.68 -19.50
CA PRO A 7 -57.99 -9.37 -18.83
C PRO A 7 -57.45 -9.32 -17.39
N LYS A 8 -56.43 -8.46 -17.20
CA LYS A 8 -56.23 -7.39 -16.18
C LYS A 8 -56.97 -7.37 -14.81
N SER A 9 -56.17 -6.99 -13.77
CA SER A 9 -56.44 -6.11 -12.59
C SER A 9 -56.98 -6.74 -11.29
N PRO A 10 -56.78 -6.15 -10.07
CA PRO A 10 -56.51 -4.73 -9.79
C PRO A 10 -55.45 -4.37 -8.70
N GLN A 11 -55.01 -3.10 -8.75
CA GLN A 11 -54.35 -2.34 -7.68
C GLN A 11 -55.36 -1.88 -6.60
N ARG A 12 -54.91 -1.72 -5.34
CA ARG A 12 -55.37 -0.67 -4.39
C ARG A 12 -54.43 -0.53 -3.17
N ASN A 13 -53.82 0.65 -3.04
CA ASN A 13 -53.44 1.34 -1.77
C ASN A 13 -54.74 2.02 -1.21
N PRO A 14 -54.87 2.70 -0.03
CA PRO A 14 -53.89 3.27 0.91
C PRO A 14 -54.31 3.29 2.42
N ALA A 15 -53.58 4.08 3.25
CA ALA A 15 -54.00 4.73 4.51
C ALA A 15 -54.01 3.86 5.80
N SER A 16 -53.14 4.12 6.79
CA SER A 16 -53.16 5.19 7.82
C SER A 16 -53.59 4.62 9.18
N PHE A 17 -52.68 4.57 10.15
CA PHE A 17 -53.06 4.57 11.56
C PHE A 17 -52.12 5.49 12.32
N ARG A 18 -52.69 6.59 12.80
CA ARG A 18 -52.08 7.56 13.69
C ARG A 18 -52.68 7.26 15.05
N ASP A 19 -51.85 6.95 16.04
CA ASP A 19 -52.26 7.04 17.43
C ASP A 19 -51.22 7.85 18.22
N GLN A 20 -51.72 8.75 19.05
CA GLN A 20 -50.97 9.70 19.88
C GLN A 20 -51.02 9.23 21.33
N GLY A 21 -49.96 9.40 22.12
CA GLY A 21 -50.10 9.26 23.57
C GLY A 21 -48.80 9.15 24.38
N ALA A 22 -48.24 10.31 24.70
CA ALA A 22 -47.58 10.74 25.95
C ALA A 22 -46.75 9.77 26.85
N ALA A 23 -45.66 10.39 27.35
CA ALA A 23 -44.99 10.21 28.65
C ALA A 23 -43.80 9.26 28.74
N GLY A 24 -42.65 9.82 29.15
CA GLY A 24 -41.57 9.08 29.80
C GLY A 24 -40.18 9.40 29.28
N SER A 25 -39.56 10.47 29.77
CA SER A 25 -38.10 10.61 29.76
C SER A 25 -37.50 9.45 30.56
N LEU A 26 -36.97 8.44 29.87
CA LEU A 26 -36.16 7.38 30.47
C LEU A 26 -34.70 7.63 30.11
N ASN A 27 -33.99 8.28 31.04
CA ASN A 27 -32.53 8.27 31.08
C ASN A 27 -32.06 6.82 31.25
N LEU A 28 -31.46 6.24 30.21
CA LEU A 28 -30.78 4.96 30.28
C LEU A 28 -29.30 5.20 30.64
N PRO A 29 -28.75 4.54 31.68
CA PRO A 29 -27.34 4.63 32.02
C PRO A 29 -26.54 3.77 31.05
N GLY A 30 -25.96 4.40 30.03
CA GLY A 30 -25.20 3.73 29.00
C GLY A 30 -24.77 4.68 27.90
N SER A 31 -24.17 5.81 28.28
CA SER A 31 -23.47 6.69 27.35
C SER A 31 -22.28 5.94 26.77
N TRP A 32 -22.49 5.27 25.63
CA TRP A 32 -21.42 5.04 24.68
C TRP A 32 -21.51 6.14 23.64
N ASN A 33 -21.04 7.33 24.00
CA ASN A 33 -20.42 8.20 23.01
C ASN A 33 -19.16 7.50 22.50
N SER A 34 -19.34 6.44 21.72
CA SER A 34 -18.29 5.92 20.86
C SER A 34 -18.32 6.76 19.58
N SER A 35 -18.08 8.06 19.76
CA SER A 35 -17.29 8.80 18.81
C SER A 35 -15.88 8.19 18.90
N THR A 36 -15.69 6.98 18.36
CA THR A 36 -14.38 6.69 17.78
C THR A 36 -14.30 7.70 16.66
N LEU A 37 -13.73 8.86 16.99
CA LEU A 37 -13.16 9.76 16.02
C LEU A 37 -12.38 8.84 15.11
N ASN A 38 -12.91 8.66 13.91
CA ASN A 38 -12.24 8.00 12.83
C ASN A 38 -11.10 8.95 12.49
N GLU A 39 -10.06 8.96 13.34
CA GLU A 39 -8.79 9.56 12.98
C GLU A 39 -8.47 8.94 11.63
N PRO A 40 -8.21 9.74 10.59
CA PRO A 40 -7.80 9.20 9.32
C PRO A 40 -6.52 8.44 9.60
N ASP A 41 -6.65 7.14 9.84
CA ASP A 41 -5.56 6.24 10.09
C ASP A 41 -4.82 6.18 8.77
N VAL A 42 -3.84 7.06 8.64
CA VAL A 42 -3.21 7.33 7.37
C VAL A 42 -2.40 6.09 7.05
N ARG A 43 -3.02 5.14 6.35
CA ARG A 43 -2.52 3.79 6.06
C ARG A 43 -1.06 3.77 5.57
N TRP A 44 -0.62 4.83 4.90
CA TRP A 44 0.77 4.96 4.47
C TRP A 44 1.75 5.17 5.64
N GLN A 45 1.38 5.85 6.73
CA GLN A 45 2.22 6.03 7.92
C GLN A 45 2.46 4.70 8.64
N GLN A 46 1.43 3.86 8.77
CA GLN A 46 1.60 2.49 9.31
C GLN A 46 2.53 1.65 8.43
N ARG A 47 2.36 1.72 7.10
CA ARG A 47 3.26 1.02 6.15
C ARG A 47 4.68 1.57 6.20
N PHE A 48 4.84 2.86 6.44
CA PHE A 48 6.13 3.52 6.54
C PHE A 48 6.97 2.91 7.68
N SER A 49 6.37 2.62 8.84
CA SER A 49 7.06 1.92 9.94
C SER A 49 7.62 0.55 9.50
N ASN A 50 6.84 -0.23 8.74
CA ASN A 50 7.30 -1.52 8.21
C ASN A 50 8.41 -1.35 7.17
N TYR A 51 8.29 -0.33 6.32
CA TYR A 51 9.33 0.02 5.36
C TYR A 51 10.66 0.36 6.04
N CYS A 52 10.64 1.16 7.12
CA CYS A 52 11.84 1.49 7.89
C CYS A 52 12.53 0.22 8.42
N ARG A 53 11.78 -0.70 9.03
CA ARG A 53 12.32 -1.98 9.53
C ARG A 53 12.94 -2.84 8.43
N ALA A 54 12.31 -2.91 7.26
CA ALA A 54 12.85 -3.65 6.13
C ALA A 54 14.12 -3.00 5.58
N LEU A 55 14.17 -1.66 5.54
CA LEU A 55 15.35 -0.92 5.12
C LEU A 55 16.51 -1.07 6.13
N GLU A 56 16.24 -1.06 7.43
CA GLU A 56 17.26 -1.35 8.46
C GLU A 56 17.88 -2.74 8.26
N GLN A 57 17.04 -3.73 7.93
CA GLN A 57 17.54 -5.07 7.59
C GLN A 57 18.37 -5.07 6.30
N LEU A 58 18.02 -4.28 5.29
CA LEU A 58 18.84 -4.14 4.08
C LEU A 58 20.18 -3.45 4.40
N GLU A 59 20.15 -2.41 5.22
CA GLU A 59 21.33 -1.63 5.62
C GLU A 59 22.37 -2.47 6.37
N SER A 60 21.94 -3.43 7.21
CA SER A 60 22.87 -4.27 7.98
C SER A 60 23.79 -5.12 7.10
N PHE A 61 23.38 -5.50 5.89
CA PHE A 61 24.24 -6.22 4.95
C PHE A 61 25.39 -5.37 4.38
N PHE A 62 25.37 -4.05 4.57
CA PHE A 62 26.42 -3.14 4.13
C PHE A 62 27.47 -2.87 5.21
N GLU A 63 27.23 -3.33 6.46
CA GLU A 63 28.23 -3.29 7.54
C GLU A 63 29.38 -4.28 7.29
N HIS A 64 29.11 -5.34 6.52
CA HIS A 64 30.07 -6.37 6.15
C HIS A 64 30.27 -6.38 4.62
N PRO A 65 31.43 -5.94 4.10
CA PRO A 65 31.63 -5.76 2.66
C PRO A 65 31.72 -7.07 1.86
N VAL A 66 31.95 -8.20 2.53
CA VAL A 66 32.09 -9.53 1.90
C VAL A 66 30.98 -10.43 2.42
N LEU A 67 30.08 -10.82 1.52
CA LEU A 67 28.97 -11.74 1.81
C LEU A 67 29.28 -13.12 1.24
N ASN A 68 28.97 -14.17 2.01
CA ASN A 68 28.96 -15.54 1.51
C ASN A 68 27.66 -15.81 0.69
N PRO A 69 27.58 -16.93 -0.06
CA PRO A 69 26.42 -17.18 -0.93
C PRO A 69 25.05 -17.18 -0.21
N ARG A 70 25.01 -17.60 1.06
CA ARG A 70 23.77 -17.56 1.86
C ARG A 70 23.39 -16.13 2.23
N GLU A 71 24.37 -15.32 2.58
CA GLU A 71 24.17 -13.90 2.90
C GLU A 71 23.78 -13.10 1.66
N GLU A 72 24.29 -13.44 0.47
CA GLU A 72 23.85 -12.83 -0.79
C GLU A 72 22.35 -13.07 -1.04
N LEU A 73 21.85 -14.28 -0.79
CA LEU A 73 20.41 -14.56 -0.86
C LEU A 73 19.63 -13.77 0.20
N GLY A 74 20.21 -13.60 1.39
CA GLY A 74 19.66 -12.76 2.45
C GLY A 74 19.54 -11.29 2.02
N LEU A 75 20.58 -10.75 1.39
CA LEU A 75 20.62 -9.40 0.84
C LEU A 75 19.52 -9.21 -0.22
N ILE A 76 19.39 -10.17 -1.15
CA ILE A 76 18.35 -10.12 -2.19
C ILE A 76 16.96 -10.16 -1.54
N LYS A 77 16.77 -10.97 -0.49
CA LYS A 77 15.49 -11.01 0.22
C LYS A 77 15.17 -9.72 0.97
N ALA A 78 16.16 -9.09 1.59
CA ALA A 78 16.00 -7.79 2.23
C ALA A 78 15.68 -6.69 1.20
N PHE A 79 16.29 -6.75 0.01
CA PHE A 79 15.95 -5.90 -1.12
C PHE A 79 14.49 -6.07 -1.56
N GLU A 80 14.02 -7.31 -1.76
CA GLU A 80 12.62 -7.58 -2.14
C GLU A 80 11.64 -6.95 -1.16
N SER A 81 11.84 -7.19 0.15
CA SER A 81 10.97 -6.66 1.20
C SER A 81 10.98 -5.13 1.21
N SER A 82 12.16 -4.52 1.10
CA SER A 82 12.34 -3.06 1.08
C SER A 82 11.67 -2.44 -0.15
N PHE A 83 11.83 -3.05 -1.32
CA PHE A 83 11.19 -2.63 -2.56
C PHE A 83 9.67 -2.71 -2.44
N GLU A 84 9.14 -3.86 -2.02
CA GLU A 84 7.70 -4.08 -1.89
C GLU A 84 7.05 -3.10 -0.91
N LEU A 85 7.64 -2.92 0.27
CA LEU A 85 7.09 -2.00 1.26
C LEU A 85 7.24 -0.54 0.81
N GLY A 86 8.34 -0.18 0.15
CA GLY A 86 8.59 1.16 -0.36
C GLY A 86 7.55 1.60 -1.39
N TRP A 87 7.33 0.80 -2.45
CA TRP A 87 6.35 1.17 -3.48
C TRP A 87 4.91 1.10 -2.96
N ASN A 88 4.58 0.16 -2.07
CA ASN A 88 3.24 0.11 -1.45
C ASN A 88 2.98 1.33 -0.56
N THR A 89 3.99 1.83 0.14
CA THR A 89 3.87 3.05 0.96
C THR A 89 3.65 4.27 0.08
N LEU A 90 4.43 4.41 -1.00
CA LEU A 90 4.23 5.48 -2.00
C LEU A 90 2.84 5.44 -2.63
N ARG A 91 2.34 4.25 -2.97
CA ARG A 91 1.00 4.09 -3.55
C ARG A 91 -0.07 4.65 -2.61
N ASP A 92 -0.02 4.24 -1.35
CA ASP A 92 -1.01 4.63 -0.36
C ASP A 92 -0.90 6.14 -0.02
N LEU A 93 0.31 6.71 -0.02
CA LEU A 93 0.53 8.16 0.09
C LEU A 93 -0.09 8.91 -1.10
N LEU A 94 0.24 8.54 -2.33
CA LEU A 94 -0.29 9.20 -3.53
C LEU A 94 -1.81 9.09 -3.64
N LYS A 95 -2.39 7.96 -3.24
CA LYS A 95 -3.84 7.78 -3.14
C LYS A 95 -4.48 8.74 -2.15
N SER A 96 -3.84 8.96 -1.00
CA SER A 96 -4.32 9.91 0.00
C SER A 96 -4.25 11.38 -0.45
N GLU A 97 -3.31 11.74 -1.32
CA GLU A 97 -3.12 13.12 -1.78
C GLU A 97 -3.91 13.48 -3.04
N SER A 98 -4.18 12.52 -3.92
CA SER A 98 -4.64 12.83 -5.30
C SER A 98 -5.78 11.95 -5.83
N ASN A 99 -6.35 11.06 -5.01
CA ASN A 99 -7.38 10.08 -5.42
C ASN A 99 -7.01 9.31 -6.71
N SER A 100 -5.72 9.06 -6.92
CA SER A 100 -5.18 8.42 -8.12
C SER A 100 -5.42 6.91 -8.11
N ASP A 101 -5.90 6.35 -9.23
CA ASP A 101 -6.06 4.90 -9.36
C ASP A 101 -4.73 4.22 -9.74
N LEU A 102 -3.84 4.12 -8.75
CA LEU A 102 -2.56 3.42 -8.87
C LEU A 102 -2.74 1.93 -8.54
N VAL A 103 -2.29 1.07 -9.45
CA VAL A 103 -2.51 -0.38 -9.40
C VAL A 103 -1.21 -1.13 -9.08
N GLY A 104 -0.07 -0.73 -9.66
CA GLY A 104 1.18 -1.48 -9.57
C GLY A 104 2.40 -0.65 -9.14
N SER A 105 3.55 -1.33 -9.05
CA SER A 105 4.81 -0.68 -8.68
C SER A 105 5.29 0.30 -9.76
N ARG A 106 5.14 -0.04 -11.04
CA ARG A 106 5.65 0.77 -12.16
C ARG A 106 4.95 2.13 -12.28
N ASP A 107 3.62 2.14 -12.27
CA ASP A 107 2.80 3.35 -12.31
C ASP A 107 2.95 4.17 -11.03
N THR A 108 2.99 3.52 -9.86
CA THR A 108 3.24 4.20 -8.58
C THR A 108 4.59 4.92 -8.60
N LEU A 109 5.68 4.23 -8.97
CA LEU A 109 7.02 4.82 -8.99
C LEU A 109 7.16 5.95 -10.02
N ARG A 110 6.51 5.82 -11.19
CA ARG A 110 6.44 6.92 -12.18
C ARG A 110 5.68 8.12 -11.63
N GLY A 111 4.56 7.90 -10.95
CA GLY A 111 3.79 8.93 -10.28
C GLY A 111 4.62 9.65 -9.21
N ALA A 112 5.24 8.88 -8.31
CA ALA A 112 6.10 9.37 -7.25
C ALA A 112 7.27 10.21 -7.78
N TYR A 113 7.91 9.77 -8.87
CA TYR A 113 8.99 10.53 -9.51
C TYR A 113 8.48 11.85 -10.10
N ARG A 114 7.31 11.83 -10.76
CA ARG A 114 6.70 13.03 -11.36
C ARG A 114 6.39 14.11 -10.34
N VAL A 115 5.93 13.73 -9.15
CA VAL A 115 5.59 14.66 -8.06
C VAL A 115 6.76 14.93 -7.10
N GLY A 116 7.96 14.42 -7.40
CA GLY A 116 9.17 14.68 -6.61
C GLY A 116 9.25 13.94 -5.27
N LEU A 117 8.46 12.88 -5.07
CA LEU A 117 8.57 12.04 -3.85
C LEU A 117 9.81 11.14 -3.87
N ILE A 118 10.27 10.77 -5.07
CA ILE A 118 11.51 10.03 -5.27
C ILE A 118 12.33 10.68 -6.37
N SER A 119 13.65 10.52 -6.25
CA SER A 119 14.67 10.87 -7.24
C SER A 119 15.07 9.60 -8.02
N HIS A 120 16.00 9.75 -8.97
CA HIS A 120 16.64 8.62 -9.69
C HIS A 120 15.64 7.61 -10.29
N GLY A 121 14.62 8.08 -11.01
CA GLY A 121 13.57 7.23 -11.56
C GLY A 121 14.09 6.04 -12.41
N THR A 122 15.23 6.20 -13.09
CA THR A 122 15.88 5.10 -13.84
C THR A 122 16.35 3.96 -12.94
N ALA A 123 16.92 4.26 -11.76
CA ALA A 123 17.33 3.25 -10.79
C ALA A 123 16.13 2.47 -10.25
N TRP A 124 15.03 3.16 -9.93
CA TRP A 124 13.77 2.53 -9.53
C TRP A 124 13.18 1.63 -10.63
N MET A 125 13.29 2.02 -11.90
CA MET A 125 12.87 1.16 -13.01
C MET A 125 13.79 -0.07 -13.17
N ALA A 126 15.09 0.06 -12.92
CA ALA A 126 16.02 -1.06 -12.90
C ALA A 126 15.70 -2.04 -11.76
N MET A 127 15.38 -1.55 -10.56
CA MET A 127 14.93 -2.38 -9.44
C MET A 127 13.70 -3.22 -9.77
N ILE A 128 12.74 -2.71 -10.57
CA ILE A 128 11.60 -3.53 -11.03
C ILE A 128 12.09 -4.74 -11.83
N GLN A 129 13.08 -4.54 -12.70
CA GLN A 129 13.62 -5.64 -13.51
C GLN A 129 14.34 -6.67 -12.64
N ASP A 130 15.20 -6.21 -11.74
CA ASP A 130 15.91 -7.11 -10.83
C ASP A 130 14.95 -7.87 -9.91
N ARG A 131 13.91 -7.19 -9.38
CA ARG A 131 12.84 -7.82 -8.59
C ARG A 131 12.10 -8.90 -9.37
N ASN A 132 11.88 -8.73 -10.68
CA ASN A 132 11.26 -9.78 -11.49
C ASN A 132 12.19 -10.99 -11.68
N LEU A 133 13.50 -10.80 -11.53
CA LEU A 133 14.51 -11.84 -11.69
C LEU A 133 14.87 -12.56 -10.38
N THR A 134 14.41 -12.10 -9.22
CA THR A 134 14.76 -12.70 -7.93
C THR A 134 14.24 -14.12 -7.75
N SER A 135 13.15 -14.49 -8.44
CA SER A 135 12.66 -15.88 -8.52
C SER A 135 13.65 -16.82 -9.21
N HIS A 136 14.59 -16.27 -9.99
CA HIS A 136 15.64 -17.00 -10.70
C HIS A 136 16.98 -17.04 -9.95
N THR A 137 17.00 -16.70 -8.65
CA THR A 137 18.22 -16.67 -7.82
C THR A 137 18.84 -18.05 -7.55
N TYR A 138 18.16 -19.14 -7.90
CA TYR A 138 18.80 -20.46 -7.99
C TYR A 138 19.93 -20.48 -9.05
N ASN A 139 19.87 -19.59 -10.04
CA ASN A 139 20.99 -19.33 -10.94
C ASN A 139 21.99 -18.40 -10.25
N ARG A 140 23.19 -18.91 -10.03
CA ARG A 140 24.28 -18.18 -9.36
C ARG A 140 24.66 -16.88 -10.06
N SER A 141 24.70 -16.83 -11.39
CA SER A 141 25.06 -15.58 -12.09
C SER A 141 23.98 -14.50 -11.92
N THR A 142 22.70 -14.91 -11.93
CA THR A 142 21.58 -14.01 -11.63
C THR A 142 21.66 -13.47 -10.21
N ALA A 143 21.91 -14.33 -9.21
CA ALA A 143 22.05 -13.90 -7.82
C ALA A 143 23.20 -12.90 -7.64
N ILE A 144 24.38 -13.20 -8.20
CA ILE A 144 25.55 -12.31 -8.14
C ILE A 144 25.24 -10.96 -8.80
N GLN A 145 24.60 -10.96 -9.98
CA GLN A 145 24.27 -9.73 -10.68
C GLN A 145 23.32 -8.84 -9.86
N ILE A 146 22.24 -9.42 -9.32
CA ILE A 146 21.27 -8.68 -8.51
C ILE A 146 21.94 -8.17 -7.23
N ALA A 147 22.72 -9.00 -6.54
CA ALA A 147 23.45 -8.59 -5.33
C ALA A 147 24.41 -7.43 -5.61
N THR A 148 25.10 -7.45 -6.76
CA THR A 148 25.99 -6.37 -7.19
C THR A 148 25.20 -5.08 -7.41
N ASN A 149 24.10 -5.13 -8.16
CA ASN A 149 23.25 -3.95 -8.41
C ASN A 149 22.71 -3.34 -7.11
N ILE A 150 22.29 -4.19 -6.16
CA ILE A 150 21.83 -3.74 -4.83
C ILE A 150 22.94 -2.98 -4.10
N ARG A 151 24.16 -3.54 -4.06
CA ARG A 151 25.30 -2.94 -3.36
C ARG A 151 25.75 -1.63 -3.98
N GLU A 152 25.72 -1.53 -5.30
CA GLU A 152 26.33 -0.41 -6.02
C GLU A 152 25.35 0.75 -6.26
N GLY A 153 24.05 0.51 -6.33
CA GLY A 153 23.12 1.52 -6.84
C GLY A 153 21.79 1.69 -6.11
N TYR A 154 21.33 0.72 -5.30
CA TYR A 154 19.94 0.75 -4.83
C TYR A 154 19.76 1.29 -3.42
N LEU A 155 20.75 1.10 -2.54
CA LEU A 155 20.60 1.48 -1.13
C LEU A 155 20.25 2.95 -0.93
N GLU A 156 20.93 3.82 -1.68
CA GLU A 156 20.73 5.26 -1.56
C GLU A 156 19.33 5.70 -1.98
N CYS A 157 18.74 5.06 -2.99
CA CYS A 157 17.35 5.33 -3.40
C CYS A 157 16.37 5.05 -2.26
N PHE A 158 16.58 3.96 -1.51
CA PHE A 158 15.74 3.65 -0.35
C PHE A 158 15.96 4.65 0.80
N ARG A 159 17.20 5.02 1.10
CA ARG A 159 17.48 6.02 2.14
C ARG A 159 16.82 7.37 1.84
N GLN A 160 16.86 7.80 0.59
CA GLN A 160 16.19 9.02 0.15
C GLN A 160 14.66 8.93 0.28
N LEU A 161 14.07 7.79 -0.10
CA LEU A 161 12.64 7.56 0.11
C LEU A 161 12.28 7.63 1.61
N ARG A 162 13.06 7.00 2.50
CA ARG A 162 12.86 7.10 3.95
C ARG A 162 12.89 8.55 4.43
N ALA A 163 13.88 9.33 3.99
CA ALA A 163 13.99 10.74 4.35
C ALA A 163 12.78 11.56 3.88
N THR A 164 12.33 11.38 2.64
CA THR A 164 11.14 12.08 2.12
C THR A 164 9.88 11.71 2.90
N LEU A 165 9.65 10.43 3.16
CA LEU A 165 8.47 9.96 3.90
C LEU A 165 8.48 10.46 5.35
N GLN A 166 9.65 10.51 5.99
CA GLN A 166 9.81 11.06 7.34
C GLN A 166 9.41 12.55 7.39
N GLN A 167 9.81 13.33 6.39
CA GLN A 167 9.42 14.75 6.28
C GLN A 167 7.92 14.93 6.07
N ARG A 168 7.26 14.02 5.35
CA ARG A 168 5.80 14.04 5.14
C ARG A 168 5.00 13.58 6.36
N ALA A 169 5.61 12.80 7.25
CA ALA A 169 4.98 12.28 8.46
C ALA A 169 5.12 13.22 9.67
N SER A 170 5.98 14.24 9.55
CA SER A 170 6.22 15.28 10.56
C SER A 170 5.27 16.45 10.36
#